data_AF-A0A1J3DCU9-F1
#
_entry.id   AF-A0A1J3DCU9-F1
#
_cell.length_a   1.000
_cell.length_b   1.000
_cell.length_c   1.000
_cell.angle_alpha   90.00
_cell.angle_beta   90.00
_cell.angle_gamma   90.00
#
_symmetry.space_group_name_H-M   'P 1'
#
loop_
_entity.id
_entity.type
_entity.pdbx_description
1 polymer ?
#
loop_
_entity_poly.entity_id
_entity_poly.type
_entity_poly.pdbx_seq_one_letter_code
_entity_poly.pdbx_strand_id
1 'polypeptide(L)'
;MAKELVSLQFLPPPLHISRHFLTLSPPSTLNLRPKPPENPISLRRSNTNTHRYKTSHDDDGIPANEVKTIAKFKSRYNYIRVIEVSRKADHPLAGSRLLLLDNPGNIHSISFLLKTLTECYFDVFATLPPIIPPGPIGILGFGAGSTARLILELYPPEIAIHGWEIDPSVIDVGREFFGLSKLERDHKGRIFINIGDALSASVRTGFSGILVDLFSKGSVIKELQDPKVWEDLKSRLKKRGRIMVNVGGRCVEAEDSERDGDLVMEETLKAMSSVFGDKLFVLTLGNGNDSSVALTGDLPDLDAWKKRLPVRELSSYVDLWKPYSEIEMLAS
;
A
#
# COMPACT_ATOMS: atom_id res chain seq x y z
N MET A 1 -25.34 1.95 23.27
CA MET A 1 -23.96 2.46 23.27
C MET A 1 -23.57 2.64 21.82
N ALA A 2 -23.44 3.88 21.36
CA ALA A 2 -22.95 4.16 20.01
C ALA A 2 -21.49 3.67 19.93
N LYS A 3 -21.18 2.83 18.95
CA LYS A 3 -19.81 2.41 18.67
C LYS A 3 -19.12 3.58 17.98
N GLU A 4 -18.09 4.13 18.61
CA GLU A 4 -17.24 5.13 18.00
C GLU A 4 -16.32 4.39 17.01
N LEU A 5 -16.59 4.57 15.72
CA LEU A 5 -15.70 4.10 14.66
C LEU A 5 -14.47 4.99 14.67
N VAL A 6 -13.28 4.40 14.68
CA VAL A 6 -12.06 5.16 14.39
C VAL A 6 -11.86 5.05 12.90
N SER A 7 -12.20 6.12 12.20
CA SER A 7 -11.54 6.37 10.91
C SER A 7 -10.04 6.40 11.20
N LEU A 8 -9.26 5.65 10.41
CA LEU A 8 -7.79 5.67 10.51
C LEU A 8 -7.22 7.09 10.29
N GLN A 9 -8.05 8.05 9.86
CA GLN A 9 -7.69 9.39 9.42
C GLN A 9 -7.67 10.48 10.51
N PHE A 10 -8.21 10.32 11.73
CA PHE A 10 -8.23 11.44 12.68
C PHE A 10 -8.04 11.07 14.17
N LEU A 11 -6.99 11.64 14.78
CA LEU A 11 -6.94 12.01 16.20
C LEU A 11 -6.61 13.51 16.29
N PRO A 12 -7.38 14.34 17.02
CA PRO A 12 -7.10 15.76 17.11
C PRO A 12 -5.81 16.05 17.92
N PRO A 13 -5.09 17.15 17.63
CA PRO A 13 -3.96 17.61 18.45
C PRO A 13 -4.46 18.12 19.82
N PRO A 14 -3.60 18.16 20.86
CA PRO A 14 -4.04 18.56 22.19
C PRO A 14 -4.32 20.07 22.23
N LEU A 15 -5.55 20.44 22.58
CA LEU A 15 -5.88 21.80 23.00
C LEU A 15 -5.56 22.00 24.47
N HIS A 16 -4.90 23.12 24.74
CA HIS A 16 -4.59 23.65 26.07
C HIS A 16 -5.83 23.74 26.97
N ILE A 17 -5.64 23.38 28.24
CA ILE A 17 -6.62 23.47 29.31
C ILE A 17 -7.06 24.92 29.50
N SER A 18 -8.38 25.18 29.49
CA SER A 18 -8.99 26.16 30.39
C SER A 18 -10.31 25.62 30.92
N ARG A 19 -10.44 25.64 32.26
CA ARG A 19 -11.60 25.17 33.02
C ARG A 19 -12.77 26.12 32.80
N HIS A 20 -13.99 25.61 32.57
CA HIS A 20 -15.20 26.08 33.26
C HIS A 20 -16.29 25.00 33.22
N PHE A 21 -16.93 24.82 34.38
CA PHE A 21 -18.04 23.91 34.66
C PHE A 21 -19.35 24.41 34.03
N LEU A 22 -20.30 23.49 33.75
CA LEU A 22 -21.72 23.55 34.14
C LEU A 22 -22.47 22.25 33.75
N THR A 23 -23.61 22.04 34.41
CA THR A 23 -24.30 20.80 34.83
C THR A 23 -25.43 20.23 33.94
N LEU A 24 -25.58 18.88 33.97
CA LEU A 24 -26.79 17.97 33.94
C LEU A 24 -28.12 18.42 33.27
N SER A 25 -28.80 17.61 32.44
CA SER A 25 -29.73 16.50 32.82
C SER A 25 -30.32 15.71 31.59
N PRO A 26 -30.76 14.43 31.71
CA PRO A 26 -31.55 13.63 30.70
C PRO A 26 -32.97 13.26 31.24
N PRO A 27 -33.76 12.27 30.73
CA PRO A 27 -33.96 11.62 29.40
C PRO A 27 -35.46 11.54 28.95
N SER A 28 -35.76 10.97 27.78
CA SER A 28 -37.07 10.32 27.52
C SER A 28 -37.00 9.17 26.49
N THR A 29 -37.70 8.08 26.84
CA THR A 29 -37.87 6.78 26.14
C THR A 29 -39.15 6.73 25.31
N LEU A 30 -39.27 5.84 24.32
CA LEU A 30 -40.50 5.09 24.03
C LEU A 30 -40.25 3.83 23.16
N ASN A 31 -40.97 2.76 23.51
CA ASN A 31 -40.91 1.36 23.06
C ASN A 31 -41.87 1.06 21.89
N LEU A 32 -41.66 -0.06 21.16
CA LEU A 32 -42.50 -1.29 21.22
C LEU A 32 -42.20 -2.31 20.09
N ARG A 33 -42.24 -3.59 20.48
CA ARG A 33 -42.14 -4.88 19.71
C ARG A 33 -43.58 -5.38 19.38
N PRO A 34 -43.85 -6.36 18.45
CA PRO A 34 -43.44 -7.78 18.59
C PRO A 34 -43.21 -8.62 17.28
N LYS A 35 -42.76 -9.88 17.46
CA LYS A 35 -42.47 -11.03 16.51
C LYS A 35 -43.58 -12.13 16.65
N PRO A 36 -43.57 -13.37 16.06
CA PRO A 36 -42.95 -14.08 14.87
C PRO A 36 -44.02 -14.97 14.11
N PRO A 37 -43.82 -16.19 13.49
CA PRO A 37 -42.69 -16.98 12.89
C PRO A 37 -42.96 -17.38 11.38
N GLU A 38 -42.10 -18.02 10.55
CA GLU A 38 -41.70 -19.45 10.43
C GLU A 38 -40.67 -19.65 9.26
N ASN A 39 -39.86 -20.73 9.29
CA ASN A 39 -38.86 -21.20 8.26
C ASN A 39 -39.54 -21.71 6.95
N PRO A 40 -38.89 -22.12 5.79
CA PRO A 40 -37.51 -22.63 5.59
C PRO A 40 -36.78 -22.35 4.23
N ILE A 41 -35.49 -22.74 4.15
CA ILE A 41 -34.69 -23.31 3.02
C ILE A 41 -34.94 -22.83 1.56
N SER A 42 -33.91 -22.28 0.88
CA SER A 42 -33.29 -22.84 -0.36
C SER A 42 -32.48 -21.81 -1.18
N LEU A 43 -31.39 -22.28 -1.79
CA LEU A 43 -30.62 -21.59 -2.83
C LEU A 43 -31.47 -21.40 -4.10
N ARG A 44 -31.49 -20.19 -4.69
CA ARG A 44 -31.41 -20.03 -6.15
C ARG A 44 -31.04 -18.62 -6.62
N ARG A 45 -30.47 -18.67 -7.81
CA ARG A 45 -29.75 -17.67 -8.61
C ARG A 45 -30.69 -16.66 -9.30
N SER A 46 -30.14 -15.48 -9.57
CA SER A 46 -30.46 -14.50 -10.65
C SER A 46 -31.86 -13.86 -10.70
N ASN A 47 -31.96 -12.54 -10.49
CA ASN A 47 -31.90 -11.53 -11.57
C ASN A 47 -32.18 -10.10 -11.07
N THR A 48 -31.67 -9.16 -11.86
CA THR A 48 -31.71 -7.70 -11.79
C THR A 48 -33.08 -7.05 -11.59
N ASN A 49 -33.16 -6.01 -10.74
CA ASN A 49 -33.54 -4.65 -11.16
C ASN A 49 -33.44 -3.61 -10.04
N THR A 50 -32.59 -2.62 -10.29
CA THR A 50 -32.76 -1.17 -10.04
C THR A 50 -33.63 -0.72 -8.85
N HIS A 51 -32.98 -0.18 -7.81
CA HIS A 51 -33.50 1.00 -7.12
C HIS A 51 -32.41 1.82 -6.40
N ARG A 52 -32.31 3.07 -6.88
CA ARG A 52 -31.98 4.32 -6.16
C ARG A 52 -30.63 4.38 -5.44
N TYR A 53 -29.71 5.08 -6.11
CA TYR A 53 -28.64 5.88 -5.51
C TYR A 53 -29.08 6.53 -4.20
N LYS A 54 -28.55 5.99 -3.10
CA LYS A 54 -28.27 6.75 -1.89
C LYS A 54 -26.75 6.74 -1.75
N THR A 55 -26.18 7.92 -1.86
CA THR A 55 -24.83 8.23 -1.41
C THR A 55 -24.75 7.94 0.10
N SER A 56 -24.26 6.77 0.49
CA SER A 56 -23.70 6.56 1.82
C SER A 56 -22.18 6.62 1.67
N HIS A 57 -21.56 7.61 2.31
CA HIS A 57 -20.21 7.43 2.81
C HIS A 57 -20.30 6.33 3.88
N ASP A 58 -20.14 5.08 3.44
CA ASP A 58 -19.91 3.98 4.36
C ASP A 58 -18.44 4.10 4.81
N ASP A 59 -18.25 4.67 6.00
CA ASP A 59 -16.97 4.69 6.70
C ASP A 59 -16.64 3.24 7.11
N ASP A 60 -15.85 2.55 6.29
CA ASP A 60 -15.26 1.22 6.53
C ASP A 60 -14.17 1.24 7.64
N GLY A 61 -14.37 2.08 8.66
CA GLY A 61 -13.44 2.23 9.78
C GLY A 61 -13.43 1.02 10.72
N ILE A 62 -12.27 0.73 11.31
CA ILE A 62 -12.15 -0.32 12.34
C ILE A 62 -12.57 0.29 13.69
N PRO A 63 -13.45 -0.36 14.47
CA PRO A 63 -13.82 0.13 15.80
C PRO A 63 -12.61 0.45 16.68
N ALA A 64 -12.64 1.58 17.39
CA ALA A 64 -11.51 2.05 18.23
C ALA A 64 -10.99 0.98 19.20
N ASN A 65 -11.91 0.21 19.78
CA ASN A 65 -11.65 -0.83 20.76
C ASN A 65 -11.01 -2.09 20.15
N GLU A 66 -10.93 -2.17 18.82
CA GLU A 66 -10.30 -3.26 18.06
C GLU A 66 -8.95 -2.86 17.50
N VAL A 67 -8.49 -1.64 17.80
CA VAL A 67 -7.23 -1.08 17.31
C VAL A 67 -6.38 -0.65 18.49
N LYS A 68 -5.10 -1.02 18.49
CA LYS A 68 -4.14 -0.61 19.53
C LYS A 68 -2.96 0.12 18.90
N THR A 69 -2.72 1.36 19.29
CA THR A 69 -1.44 2.03 18.99
C THR A 69 -0.36 1.47 19.92
N ILE A 70 0.69 0.89 19.34
CA ILE A 70 1.79 0.26 20.09
C ILE A 70 3.09 1.08 20.02
N ALA A 71 3.21 1.99 19.06
CA ALA A 71 4.25 3.02 19.02
C ALA A 71 3.71 4.30 18.37
N LYS A 72 4.15 5.47 18.86
CA LYS A 72 3.75 6.79 18.33
C LYS A 72 4.80 7.83 18.69
N PHE A 73 5.54 8.34 17.70
CA PHE A 73 6.58 9.33 17.91
C PHE A 73 6.91 10.07 16.61
N LYS A 74 7.68 11.16 16.70
CA LYS A 74 8.13 11.94 15.56
C LYS A 74 9.63 11.72 15.35
N SER A 75 10.03 11.34 14.14
CA SER A 75 11.42 11.27 13.70
C SER A 75 11.83 12.58 13.02
N ARG A 76 13.02 12.60 12.40
CA ARG A 76 13.45 13.71 11.54
C ARG A 76 12.58 13.87 10.30
N TYR A 77 12.06 12.78 9.75
CA TYR A 77 11.39 12.75 8.45
C TYR A 77 9.88 12.55 8.58
N ASN A 78 9.44 11.71 9.53
CA ASN A 78 8.08 11.22 9.58
C ASN A 78 7.42 11.42 10.96
N TYR A 79 6.10 11.49 10.95
CA TYR A 79 5.29 11.15 12.11
C TYR A 79 4.98 9.65 12.08
N ILE A 80 5.54 8.88 13.01
CA ILE A 80 5.49 7.42 12.98
C ILE A 80 4.43 6.92 13.96
N ARG A 81 3.51 6.08 13.48
CA ARG A 81 2.57 5.32 14.28
C ARG A 81 2.62 3.84 13.90
N VAL A 82 2.63 2.98 14.91
CA VAL A 82 2.44 1.53 14.70
C VAL A 82 1.14 1.12 15.36
N ILE A 83 0.29 0.51 14.56
CA ILE A 83 -1.05 0.07 14.96
C ILE A 83 -1.12 -1.45 14.86
N GLU A 84 -1.70 -2.09 15.87
CA GLU A 84 -2.07 -3.51 15.86
C GLU A 84 -3.59 -3.63 15.82
N VAL A 85 -4.09 -4.35 14.81
CA VAL A 85 -5.52 -4.61 14.63
C VAL A 85 -5.86 -5.95 15.29
N SER A 86 -6.93 -5.96 16.09
CA SER A 86 -7.44 -7.15 16.75
C SER A 86 -7.75 -8.25 15.75
N ARG A 87 -7.38 -9.49 16.08
CA ARG A 87 -7.78 -10.69 15.32
C ARG A 87 -9.29 -10.98 15.38
N LYS A 88 -10.00 -10.34 16.30
CA LYS A 88 -11.46 -10.46 16.44
C LYS A 88 -12.21 -9.41 15.61
N ALA A 89 -11.50 -8.48 14.99
CA ALA A 89 -12.12 -7.48 14.15
C ALA A 89 -12.80 -8.14 12.95
N ASP A 90 -13.97 -7.65 12.58
CA ASP A 90 -14.67 -8.03 11.36
C ASP A 90 -14.19 -7.11 10.22
N HIS A 91 -12.92 -7.24 9.86
CA HIS A 91 -12.26 -6.36 8.89
C HIS A 91 -11.11 -7.09 8.16
N PRO A 92 -10.84 -6.81 6.87
CA PRO A 92 -9.73 -7.43 6.13
C PRO A 92 -8.35 -7.28 6.80
N LEU A 93 -8.16 -6.20 7.55
CA LEU A 93 -6.93 -5.92 8.30
C LEU A 93 -6.85 -6.65 9.66
N ALA A 94 -7.80 -7.53 10.01
CA ALA A 94 -7.80 -8.25 11.28
C ALA A 94 -6.49 -9.01 11.53
N GLY A 95 -5.86 -8.77 12.68
CA GLY A 95 -4.59 -9.40 13.04
C GLY A 95 -3.35 -8.84 12.33
N SER A 96 -3.48 -7.72 11.62
CA SER A 96 -2.36 -7.02 11.00
C SER A 96 -1.64 -6.08 11.98
N ARG A 97 -0.38 -5.79 11.68
CA ARG A 97 0.31 -4.58 12.12
C ARG A 97 0.48 -3.63 10.95
N LEU A 98 0.18 -2.37 11.19
CA LEU A 98 0.21 -1.29 10.22
C LEU A 98 1.24 -0.24 10.66
N LEU A 99 2.10 0.15 9.74
CA LEU A 99 2.93 1.33 9.87
C LEU A 99 2.20 2.47 9.19
N LEU A 100 1.82 3.47 9.97
CA LEU A 100 1.29 4.71 9.43
C LEU A 100 2.35 5.80 9.52
N LEU A 101 2.61 6.45 8.39
CA LEU A 101 3.48 7.62 8.31
C LEU A 101 2.66 8.87 8.00
N ASP A 102 3.29 10.02 8.21
CA ASP A 102 2.74 11.35 8.00
C ASP A 102 1.48 11.68 8.85
N ASN A 103 1.04 12.93 8.83
CA ASN A 103 -0.16 13.35 9.55
C ASN A 103 -1.43 12.61 9.08
N PRO A 104 -1.66 12.39 7.76
CA PRO A 104 -2.86 11.72 7.26
C PRO A 104 -2.94 10.25 7.71
N GLY A 105 -1.79 9.64 8.03
CA GLY A 105 -1.74 8.27 8.53
C GLY A 105 -1.93 7.23 7.45
N ASN A 106 -1.39 7.48 6.26
CA ASN A 106 -1.39 6.51 5.16
C ASN A 106 -0.65 5.24 5.59
N ILE A 107 -1.09 4.08 5.09
CA ILE A 107 -0.43 2.80 5.37
C ILE A 107 0.82 2.69 4.51
N HIS A 108 2.00 2.74 5.14
CA HIS A 108 3.30 2.57 4.46
C HIS A 108 3.86 1.16 4.62
N SER A 109 3.35 0.37 5.55
CA SER A 109 3.67 -1.05 5.65
C SER A 109 2.57 -1.81 6.37
N ILE A 110 2.41 -3.07 5.96
CA ILE A 110 1.49 -4.01 6.56
C ILE A 110 2.20 -5.34 6.78
N SER A 111 1.93 -5.98 7.92
CA SER A 111 2.37 -7.34 8.18
C SER A 111 1.29 -8.12 8.90
N PHE A 112 1.13 -9.38 8.52
CA PHE A 112 0.31 -10.33 9.26
C PHE A 112 1.20 -11.36 9.92
N LEU A 113 0.83 -11.80 11.12
CA LEU A 113 1.57 -12.82 11.86
C LEU A 113 1.41 -14.22 11.24
N LEU A 114 0.21 -14.53 10.72
CA LEU A 114 -0.17 -15.87 10.28
C LEU A 114 -0.45 -15.96 8.77
N LYS A 115 -0.16 -14.90 8.03
CA LYS A 115 -0.41 -14.76 6.60
C LYS A 115 0.79 -14.07 5.94
N THR A 116 1.15 -14.51 4.74
CA THR A 116 2.23 -13.91 3.94
C THR A 116 1.69 -12.76 3.10
N LEU A 117 0.66 -13.01 2.28
CA LEU A 117 0.06 -12.00 1.41
C LEU A 117 -0.68 -10.91 2.19
N THR A 118 -0.69 -9.71 1.63
CA THR A 118 -1.19 -8.49 2.27
C THR A 118 -2.59 -8.09 1.81
N GLU A 119 -3.07 -8.63 0.68
CA GLU A 119 -4.28 -8.18 -0.02
C GLU A 119 -4.25 -6.69 -0.39
N CYS A 120 -3.04 -6.15 -0.54
CA CYS A 120 -2.77 -4.76 -0.92
C CYS A 120 -1.78 -4.73 -2.11
N TYR A 121 -1.44 -3.54 -2.60
CA TYR A 121 -0.53 -3.38 -3.74
C TYR A 121 0.87 -4.00 -3.54
N PHE A 122 1.29 -4.23 -2.29
CA PHE A 122 2.53 -4.97 -2.00
C PHE A 122 2.53 -6.38 -2.64
N ASP A 123 1.36 -7.00 -2.77
CA ASP A 123 1.22 -8.29 -3.46
C ASP A 123 1.43 -8.13 -4.99
N VAL A 124 1.04 -6.99 -5.56
CA VAL A 124 1.32 -6.66 -6.97
C VAL A 124 2.82 -6.54 -7.19
N PHE A 125 3.57 -5.88 -6.29
CA PHE A 125 5.04 -5.86 -6.34
C PHE A 125 5.65 -7.25 -6.31
N ALA A 126 5.06 -8.17 -5.53
CA ALA A 126 5.51 -9.55 -5.47
C ALA A 126 5.32 -10.30 -6.81
N THR A 127 4.61 -9.77 -7.79
CA THR A 127 4.49 -10.38 -9.13
C THR A 127 5.67 -10.08 -10.07
N LEU A 128 6.56 -9.14 -9.72
CA LEU A 128 7.69 -8.72 -10.55
C LEU A 128 8.76 -9.81 -10.79
N PRO A 129 9.20 -10.61 -9.79
CA PRO A 129 10.38 -11.45 -9.96
C PRO A 129 10.38 -12.42 -11.15
N PRO A 130 9.26 -13.08 -11.52
CA PRO A 130 9.22 -13.97 -12.69
C PRO A 130 9.40 -13.31 -14.05
N ILE A 131 9.41 -11.98 -14.15
CA ILE A 131 9.40 -11.24 -15.43
C ILE A 131 10.63 -10.35 -15.62
N ILE A 132 11.61 -10.48 -14.72
CA ILE A 132 12.91 -9.79 -14.75
C ILE A 132 14.06 -10.80 -14.92
N PRO A 133 15.24 -10.37 -15.40
CA PRO A 133 16.41 -11.24 -15.48
C PRO A 133 16.97 -11.59 -14.08
N PRO A 134 17.86 -12.59 -13.95
CA PRO A 134 18.57 -12.83 -12.69
C PRO A 134 19.39 -11.62 -12.22
N GLY A 135 19.29 -11.28 -10.94
CA GLY A 135 20.02 -10.18 -10.34
C GLY A 135 19.32 -9.60 -9.11
N PRO A 136 19.93 -8.55 -8.52
CA PRO A 136 19.37 -7.89 -7.35
C PRO A 136 18.17 -7.01 -7.72
N ILE A 137 17.18 -6.98 -6.83
CA ILE A 137 16.04 -6.06 -6.89
C ILE A 137 16.29 -4.90 -5.94
N GLY A 138 16.16 -3.67 -6.44
CA GLY A 138 16.16 -2.45 -5.63
C GLY A 138 14.75 -2.16 -5.12
N ILE A 139 14.60 -1.85 -3.83
CA ILE A 139 13.35 -1.35 -3.24
C ILE A 139 13.62 0.09 -2.78
N LEU A 140 13.01 1.06 -3.46
CA LEU A 140 13.17 2.49 -3.20
C LEU A 140 11.97 2.96 -2.39
N GLY A 141 12.19 3.33 -1.13
CA GLY A 141 11.12 3.41 -0.14
C GLY A 141 10.90 2.02 0.44
N PHE A 142 11.63 1.72 1.53
CA PHE A 142 11.65 0.38 2.10
C PHE A 142 10.53 0.16 3.12
N GLY A 143 10.11 1.24 3.79
CA GLY A 143 9.16 1.15 4.90
C GLY A 143 9.64 0.18 5.97
N ALA A 144 8.73 -0.56 6.57
CA ALA A 144 9.02 -1.63 7.52
C ALA A 144 9.41 -2.97 6.85
N GLY A 145 9.59 -3.01 5.52
CA GLY A 145 10.05 -4.18 4.78
C GLY A 145 8.97 -5.15 4.30
N SER A 146 7.70 -4.73 4.18
CA SER A 146 6.58 -5.58 3.69
C SER A 146 6.89 -6.23 2.34
N THR A 147 7.30 -5.44 1.35
CA THR A 147 7.66 -5.92 0.01
C THR A 147 8.86 -6.86 0.04
N ALA A 148 9.89 -6.54 0.83
CA ALA A 148 11.07 -7.37 0.98
C ALA A 148 10.72 -8.74 1.58
N ARG A 149 9.87 -8.76 2.61
CA ARG A 149 9.35 -9.99 3.23
C ARG A 149 8.63 -10.86 2.20
N LEU A 150 7.68 -10.28 1.46
CA LEU A 150 6.94 -11.00 0.41
C LEU A 150 7.89 -11.67 -0.58
N ILE A 151 8.84 -10.91 -1.14
CA ILE A 151 9.74 -11.45 -2.16
C ILE A 151 10.67 -12.52 -1.58
N LEU A 152 11.28 -12.27 -0.42
CA LEU A 152 12.25 -13.21 0.16
C LEU A 152 11.62 -14.51 0.68
N GLU A 153 10.37 -14.47 1.17
CA GLU A 153 9.64 -15.66 1.61
C GLU A 153 9.08 -16.47 0.42
N LEU A 154 8.68 -15.82 -0.67
CA LEU A 154 8.01 -16.48 -1.80
C LEU A 154 8.97 -17.00 -2.88
N TYR A 155 10.16 -16.41 -3.00
CA TYR A 155 11.06 -16.66 -4.13
C TYR A 155 12.39 -17.33 -3.73
N PRO A 156 12.97 -18.10 -4.66
CA PRO A 156 14.16 -18.92 -4.42
C PRO A 156 15.41 -18.09 -4.06
N PRO A 157 16.44 -18.74 -3.48
CA PRO A 157 17.57 -18.06 -2.81
C PRO A 157 18.43 -17.16 -3.68
N GLU A 158 18.35 -17.25 -5.01
CA GLU A 158 19.11 -16.41 -5.94
C GLU A 158 18.70 -14.94 -5.97
N ILE A 159 17.52 -14.59 -5.44
CA ILE A 159 17.09 -13.19 -5.38
C ILE A 159 17.72 -12.51 -4.17
N ALA A 160 18.43 -11.41 -4.44
CA ALA A 160 18.88 -10.45 -3.45
C ALA A 160 18.05 -9.16 -3.51
N ILE A 161 17.73 -8.61 -2.35
CA ILE A 161 17.02 -7.35 -2.16
C ILE A 161 17.99 -6.30 -1.61
N HIS A 162 18.02 -5.14 -2.24
CA HIS A 162 18.64 -3.95 -1.66
C HIS A 162 17.57 -2.88 -1.43
N GLY A 163 17.31 -2.56 -0.17
CA GLY A 163 16.32 -1.57 0.25
C GLY A 163 16.95 -0.22 0.56
N TRP A 164 16.26 0.86 0.21
CA TRP A 164 16.61 2.22 0.61
C TRP A 164 15.46 2.86 1.40
N GLU A 165 15.80 3.37 2.58
CA GLU A 165 14.91 4.16 3.42
C GLU A 165 15.63 5.43 3.85
N ILE A 166 14.96 6.58 3.73
CA ILE A 166 15.56 7.85 4.13
C ILE A 166 15.51 8.03 5.65
N ASP A 167 14.50 7.46 6.31
CA ASP A 167 14.27 7.57 7.74
C ASP A 167 14.77 6.34 8.52
N PRO A 168 15.92 6.41 9.20
CA PRO A 168 16.42 5.27 9.98
C PRO A 168 15.45 4.81 11.07
N SER A 169 14.61 5.70 11.61
CA SER A 169 13.61 5.32 12.62
C SER A 169 12.53 4.39 12.07
N VAL A 170 12.24 4.44 10.77
CA VAL A 170 11.31 3.51 10.11
C VAL A 170 11.91 2.10 10.05
N ILE A 171 13.21 1.99 9.79
CA ILE A 171 13.92 0.70 9.83
C ILE A 171 13.94 0.11 11.23
N ASP A 172 14.21 0.92 12.25
CA ASP A 172 14.19 0.48 13.65
C ASP A 172 12.79 -0.03 14.04
N VAL A 173 11.74 0.68 13.62
CA VAL A 173 10.35 0.22 13.78
C VAL A 173 10.07 -1.08 13.04
N GLY A 174 10.58 -1.24 11.81
CA GLY A 174 10.47 -2.49 11.06
C GLY A 174 11.11 -3.66 11.81
N ARG A 175 12.28 -3.43 12.41
CA ARG A 175 13.03 -4.40 13.21
C ARG A 175 12.32 -4.81 14.48
N GLU A 176 11.70 -3.85 15.17
CA GLU A 176 11.00 -4.06 16.44
C GLU A 176 9.62 -4.69 16.25
N PHE A 177 8.82 -4.18 15.30
CA PHE A 177 7.39 -4.50 15.24
C PHE A 177 6.97 -5.36 14.04
N PHE A 178 7.73 -5.36 12.94
CA PHE A 178 7.33 -6.00 11.66
C PHE A 178 8.15 -7.25 11.32
N GLY A 179 9.04 -7.69 12.22
CA GLY A 179 9.82 -8.91 12.05
C GLY A 179 11.02 -8.76 11.11
N LEU A 180 11.39 -7.53 10.74
CA LEU A 180 12.53 -7.28 9.84
C LEU A 180 13.84 -7.84 10.40
N SER A 181 14.06 -7.80 11.72
CA SER A 181 15.23 -8.41 12.37
C SER A 181 15.33 -9.92 12.13
N LYS A 182 14.18 -10.61 12.09
CA LYS A 182 14.11 -12.05 11.77
C LYS A 182 14.38 -12.27 10.30
N LEU A 183 13.80 -11.43 9.43
CA LEU A 183 14.02 -11.49 7.99
C LEU A 183 15.51 -11.28 7.63
N GLU A 184 16.17 -10.28 8.22
CA GLU A 184 17.62 -10.02 8.03
C GLU A 184 18.48 -11.22 8.44
N ARG A 185 18.12 -11.90 9.54
CA ARG A 185 18.84 -13.10 9.99
C ARG A 185 18.61 -14.30 9.08
N ASP A 186 17.37 -14.57 8.73
CA ASP A 186 16.99 -15.79 7.99
C ASP A 186 17.40 -15.71 6.52
N HIS A 187 17.50 -14.50 5.98
CA HIS A 187 17.93 -14.21 4.60
C HIS A 187 19.29 -13.49 4.58
N LYS A 188 20.18 -13.80 5.52
CA LYS A 188 21.51 -13.21 5.61
C LYS A 188 22.26 -13.35 4.28
N GLY A 189 22.78 -12.23 3.77
CA GLY A 189 23.47 -12.16 2.47
C GLY A 189 22.54 -12.02 1.26
N ARG A 190 21.22 -11.98 1.47
CA ARG A 190 20.21 -11.72 0.44
C ARG A 190 19.42 -10.44 0.67
N ILE A 191 19.54 -9.80 1.83
CA ILE A 191 18.88 -8.53 2.14
C ILE A 191 19.92 -7.52 2.63
N PHE A 192 19.90 -6.33 2.03
CA PHE A 192 20.80 -5.24 2.33
C PHE A 192 19.98 -3.96 2.49
N ILE A 193 19.97 -3.38 3.69
CA ILE A 193 19.21 -2.18 4.00
C ILE A 193 20.16 -0.99 4.04
N ASN A 194 19.85 0.05 3.27
CA ASN A 194 20.65 1.25 3.13
C ASN A 194 19.85 2.44 3.64
N ILE A 195 20.47 3.27 4.48
CA ILE A 195 19.88 4.54 4.92
C ILE A 195 20.35 5.64 3.99
N GLY A 196 19.42 6.33 3.35
CA GLY A 196 19.75 7.45 2.47
C GLY A 196 18.70 7.71 1.39
N ASP A 197 19.01 8.67 0.52
CA ASP A 197 18.16 9.03 -0.60
C ASP A 197 18.06 7.86 -1.61
N ALA A 198 16.85 7.33 -1.76
CA ALA A 198 16.56 6.22 -2.65
C ALA A 198 16.75 6.58 -4.13
N LEU A 199 16.63 7.87 -4.51
CA LEU A 199 16.94 8.31 -5.87
C LEU A 199 18.44 8.25 -6.18
N SER A 200 19.32 8.05 -5.18
CA SER A 200 20.75 7.77 -5.37
C SER A 200 21.10 6.27 -5.38
N ALA A 201 20.10 5.40 -5.19
CA ALA A 201 20.30 3.96 -5.04
C ALA A 201 20.99 3.34 -6.26
N SER A 202 22.08 2.60 -6.00
CA SER A 202 22.81 1.90 -7.05
C SER A 202 23.50 0.65 -6.49
N VAL A 203 23.75 -0.29 -7.38
CA VAL A 203 24.56 -1.48 -7.12
C VAL A 203 25.50 -1.70 -8.30
N ARG A 204 26.70 -2.21 -8.03
CA ARG A 204 27.78 -2.36 -9.04
C ARG A 204 27.34 -3.15 -10.29
N THR A 205 26.41 -4.09 -10.13
CA THR A 205 25.94 -4.96 -11.23
C THR A 205 24.75 -4.41 -12.00
N GLY A 206 24.19 -3.27 -11.58
CA GLY A 206 22.83 -2.84 -11.94
C GLY A 206 21.74 -3.72 -11.32
N PHE A 207 20.52 -3.20 -11.32
CA PHE A 207 19.32 -3.89 -10.82
C PHE A 207 18.65 -4.73 -11.91
N SER A 208 18.18 -5.93 -11.58
CA SER A 208 17.27 -6.67 -12.47
C SER A 208 15.84 -6.13 -12.38
N GLY A 209 15.45 -5.63 -11.21
CA GLY A 209 14.16 -5.00 -10.97
C GLY A 209 14.31 -3.81 -10.02
N ILE A 210 13.50 -2.78 -10.21
CA ILE A 210 13.36 -1.67 -9.25
C ILE A 210 11.90 -1.57 -8.85
N LEU A 211 11.64 -1.60 -7.55
CA LEU A 211 10.35 -1.35 -6.93
C LEU A 211 10.40 0.06 -6.33
N VAL A 212 9.47 0.92 -6.70
CA VAL A 212 9.44 2.33 -6.26
C VAL A 212 8.17 2.56 -5.45
N ASP A 213 8.35 3.01 -4.21
CA ASP A 213 7.29 3.31 -3.24
C ASP A 213 7.68 4.57 -2.45
N LEU A 214 7.87 5.67 -3.19
CA LEU A 214 8.44 6.91 -2.66
C LEU A 214 7.35 7.94 -2.40
N PHE A 215 7.05 8.12 -1.12
CA PHE A 215 6.07 9.06 -0.62
C PHE A 215 6.70 9.98 0.42
N SER A 216 6.21 11.22 0.46
CA SER A 216 6.54 12.18 1.51
C SER A 216 5.32 13.05 1.79
N LYS A 217 4.99 13.21 3.06
CA LYS A 217 3.83 14.01 3.50
C LYS A 217 2.52 13.54 2.85
N GLY A 218 2.37 12.22 2.75
CA GLY A 218 1.20 11.58 2.19
C GLY A 218 1.01 11.83 0.69
N SER A 219 2.07 12.10 -0.09
CA SER A 219 1.97 12.22 -1.54
C SER A 219 3.20 11.59 -2.22
N VAL A 220 3.04 11.08 -3.44
CA VAL A 220 4.18 10.63 -4.25
C VAL A 220 5.18 11.79 -4.35
N ILE A 221 6.48 11.52 -4.19
CA ILE A 221 7.48 12.60 -4.22
C ILE A 221 7.47 13.29 -5.59
N LYS A 222 7.60 14.62 -5.59
CA LYS A 222 7.50 15.46 -6.81
C LYS A 222 8.57 15.10 -7.86
N GLU A 223 9.70 14.57 -7.42
CA GLU A 223 10.81 14.16 -8.28
C GLU A 223 10.38 13.09 -9.29
N LEU A 224 9.38 12.26 -8.95
CA LEU A 224 8.85 11.24 -9.86
C LEU A 224 7.98 11.82 -10.99
N GLN A 225 7.69 13.13 -10.97
CA GLN A 225 7.03 13.85 -12.07
C GLN A 225 8.04 14.42 -13.09
N ASP A 226 9.36 14.25 -12.86
CA ASP A 226 10.40 14.64 -13.82
C ASP A 226 10.85 13.42 -14.65
N PRO A 227 10.68 13.43 -15.99
CA PRO A 227 11.20 12.40 -16.89
C PRO A 227 12.67 12.03 -16.67
N LYS A 228 13.52 12.99 -16.29
CA LYS A 228 14.96 12.74 -16.08
C LYS A 228 15.23 11.76 -14.94
N VAL A 229 14.38 11.73 -13.92
CA VAL A 229 14.48 10.77 -12.82
C VAL A 229 14.23 9.36 -13.33
N TRP A 230 13.26 9.19 -14.24
CA TRP A 230 12.98 7.90 -14.87
C TRP A 230 14.08 7.47 -15.84
N GLU A 231 14.69 8.40 -16.58
CA GLU A 231 15.87 8.12 -17.41
C GLU A 231 17.06 7.61 -16.57
N ASP A 232 17.33 8.27 -15.44
CA ASP A 232 18.39 7.89 -14.52
C ASP A 232 18.11 6.51 -13.87
N LEU A 233 16.90 6.27 -13.37
CA LEU A 233 16.51 4.96 -12.84
C LEU A 233 16.62 3.85 -13.89
N LYS A 234 16.20 4.13 -15.13
CA LYS A 234 16.34 3.21 -16.28
C LYS A 234 17.81 2.89 -16.57
N SER A 235 18.71 3.86 -16.43
CA SER A 235 20.16 3.67 -16.65
C SER A 235 20.80 2.69 -15.66
N ARG A 236 20.18 2.48 -14.49
CA ARG A 236 20.64 1.58 -13.43
C ARG A 236 20.15 0.14 -13.59
N LEU A 237 19.26 -0.10 -14.56
CA LEU A 237 18.77 -1.44 -14.85
C LEU A 237 19.76 -2.25 -15.67
N LYS A 238 19.80 -3.55 -15.39
CA LYS A 238 20.39 -4.56 -16.29
C LYS A 238 19.57 -4.63 -17.58
N LYS A 239 20.15 -5.16 -18.64
CA LYS A 239 19.42 -5.46 -19.89
C LYS A 239 18.18 -6.31 -19.58
N ARG A 240 17.00 -5.87 -20.05
CA ARG A 240 15.67 -6.45 -19.77
C ARG A 240 15.18 -6.30 -18.33
N GLY A 241 15.85 -5.50 -17.51
CA GLY A 241 15.34 -5.14 -16.20
C GLY A 241 14.08 -4.27 -16.31
N ARG A 242 13.33 -4.20 -15.22
CA ARG A 242 12.05 -3.50 -15.17
C ARG A 242 11.91 -2.68 -13.90
N ILE A 243 11.11 -1.62 -14.00
CA ILE A 243 10.61 -0.83 -12.88
C ILE A 243 9.12 -1.15 -12.69
N MET A 244 8.72 -1.34 -11.43
CA MET A 244 7.34 -1.32 -10.99
C MET A 244 7.20 -0.27 -9.88
N VAL A 245 6.17 0.57 -9.94
CA VAL A 245 6.04 1.72 -9.04
C VAL A 245 4.61 1.83 -8.50
N ASN A 246 4.48 2.10 -7.21
CA ASN A 246 3.23 2.60 -6.63
C ASN A 246 3.11 4.09 -6.97
N VAL A 247 2.14 4.44 -7.82
CA VAL A 247 1.92 5.82 -8.29
C VAL A 247 0.83 6.54 -7.48
N GLY A 248 0.37 5.94 -6.38
CA GLY A 248 -0.70 6.48 -5.55
C GLY A 248 -2.06 6.43 -6.26
N GLY A 249 -2.90 7.43 -6.00
CA GLY A 249 -4.27 7.55 -6.50
C GLY A 249 -5.16 8.23 -5.46
N ARG A 250 -6.49 8.22 -5.69
CA ARG A 250 -7.50 8.89 -4.83
C ARG A 250 -7.41 8.58 -3.34
N CYS A 251 -6.91 7.40 -2.95
CA CYS A 251 -6.82 7.01 -1.54
C CYS A 251 -5.66 7.65 -0.78
N VAL A 252 -4.79 8.38 -1.47
CA VAL A 252 -3.60 8.99 -0.89
C VAL A 252 -3.96 10.41 -0.47
N GLU A 253 -4.11 10.60 0.84
CA GLU A 253 -4.37 11.91 1.42
C GLU A 253 -3.04 12.64 1.62
N ALA A 254 -2.82 13.70 0.85
CA ALA A 254 -1.65 14.56 0.99
C ALA A 254 -1.81 15.52 2.16
N GLU A 255 -0.73 15.83 2.88
CA GLU A 255 -0.75 16.93 3.87
C GLU A 255 -0.95 18.29 3.19
N ASP A 256 -0.48 18.41 1.96
CA ASP A 256 -0.64 19.58 1.13
C ASP A 256 -1.85 19.39 0.21
N SER A 257 -2.92 20.15 0.47
CA SER A 257 -4.16 20.08 -0.31
C SER A 257 -4.00 20.51 -1.77
N GLU A 258 -2.89 21.16 -2.14
CA GLU A 258 -2.56 21.46 -3.54
C GLU A 258 -2.02 20.24 -4.29
N ARG A 259 -1.63 19.17 -3.58
CA ARG A 259 -1.12 17.93 -4.16
C ARG A 259 -2.21 16.86 -4.23
N ASP A 260 -3.20 17.12 -5.08
CA ASP A 260 -4.26 16.17 -5.39
C ASP A 260 -3.69 14.82 -5.86
N GLY A 261 -4.19 13.72 -5.28
CA GLY A 261 -3.66 12.38 -5.52
C GLY A 261 -3.83 11.90 -6.97
N ASP A 262 -4.91 12.27 -7.64
CA ASP A 262 -5.16 11.90 -9.03
C ASP A 262 -4.25 12.68 -9.97
N LEU A 263 -4.14 14.01 -9.77
CA LEU A 263 -3.25 14.85 -10.57
C LEU A 263 -1.79 14.41 -10.42
N VAL A 264 -1.33 14.14 -9.19
CA VAL A 264 0.03 13.67 -8.94
C VAL A 264 0.29 12.32 -9.60
N MET A 265 -0.68 11.40 -9.56
CA MET A 265 -0.61 10.11 -10.25
C MET A 265 -0.52 10.31 -11.76
N GLU A 266 -1.36 11.16 -12.35
CA GLU A 266 -1.39 11.44 -13.79
C GLU A 266 -0.06 12.05 -14.26
N GLU A 267 0.46 13.06 -13.56
CA GLU A 267 1.73 13.69 -13.87
C GLU A 267 2.90 12.71 -13.79
N THR A 268 2.87 11.82 -12.78
CA THR A 268 3.87 10.75 -12.62
C THR A 268 3.83 9.77 -13.80
N LEU A 269 2.64 9.31 -14.18
CA LEU A 269 2.45 8.39 -15.31
C LEU A 269 2.84 9.04 -16.64
N LYS A 270 2.54 10.32 -16.82
CA LYS A 270 2.95 11.10 -18.01
C LYS A 270 4.47 11.23 -18.10
N ALA A 271 5.14 11.52 -16.98
CA ALA A 271 6.60 11.56 -16.91
C ALA A 271 7.20 10.20 -17.28
N MET A 272 6.66 9.11 -16.77
CA MET A 272 7.06 7.75 -17.16
C MET A 272 6.82 7.48 -18.65
N SER A 273 5.65 7.84 -19.18
CA SER A 273 5.27 7.60 -20.57
C SER A 273 6.24 8.28 -21.54
N SER A 274 6.72 9.48 -21.20
CA SER A 274 7.73 10.17 -22.01
C SER A 274 9.07 9.42 -22.17
N VAL A 275 9.39 8.51 -21.23
CA VAL A 275 10.65 7.73 -21.19
C VAL A 275 10.48 6.27 -21.64
N PHE A 276 9.31 5.69 -21.38
CA PHE A 276 9.01 4.28 -21.64
C PHE A 276 8.07 4.05 -22.82
N GLY A 277 7.37 5.08 -23.29
CA GLY A 277 6.48 5.03 -24.45
C GLY A 277 5.35 4.00 -24.29
N ASP A 278 5.18 3.17 -25.31
CA ASP A 278 4.22 2.07 -25.38
C ASP A 278 4.52 0.90 -24.43
N LYS A 279 5.66 0.96 -23.72
CA LYS A 279 6.10 -0.05 -22.75
C LYS A 279 5.76 0.34 -21.32
N LEU A 280 4.63 1.02 -21.12
CA LEU A 280 4.10 1.39 -19.82
C LEU A 280 2.70 0.80 -19.66
N PHE A 281 2.51 0.08 -18.56
CA PHE A 281 1.26 -0.57 -18.19
C PHE A 281 0.84 -0.13 -16.80
N VAL A 282 -0.45 0.00 -16.56
CA VAL A 282 -1.02 0.44 -15.29
C VAL A 282 -2.04 -0.58 -14.81
N LEU A 283 -2.06 -0.78 -13.49
CA LEU A 283 -3.01 -1.59 -12.76
C LEU A 283 -3.55 -0.74 -11.61
N THR A 284 -4.87 -0.59 -11.53
CA THR A 284 -5.54 0.05 -10.40
C THR A 284 -6.29 -1.02 -9.62
N LEU A 285 -6.03 -1.13 -8.32
CA LEU A 285 -6.78 -2.04 -7.46
C LEU A 285 -8.17 -1.44 -7.22
N GLY A 286 -9.22 -2.12 -7.67
CA GLY A 286 -10.60 -1.72 -7.42
C GLY A 286 -11.05 -2.03 -5.98
N ASN A 287 -12.25 -1.54 -5.62
CA ASN A 287 -12.95 -1.75 -4.33
C ASN A 287 -12.44 -0.92 -3.13
N GLY A 288 -12.20 0.38 -3.32
CA GLY A 288 -11.87 1.31 -2.22
C GLY A 288 -10.41 1.27 -1.76
N ASN A 289 -9.55 0.57 -2.52
CA ASN A 289 -8.11 0.46 -2.30
C ASN A 289 -7.40 1.12 -3.50
N ASP A 290 -7.62 2.43 -3.70
CA ASP A 290 -7.30 3.17 -4.93
C ASP A 290 -5.80 3.36 -5.22
N SER A 291 -4.93 2.47 -4.73
CA SER A 291 -3.52 2.44 -5.12
C SER A 291 -3.38 1.90 -6.53
N SER A 292 -2.80 2.72 -7.40
CA SER A 292 -2.40 2.35 -8.75
C SER A 292 -0.92 2.01 -8.80
N VAL A 293 -0.59 0.99 -9.59
CA VAL A 293 0.77 0.52 -9.81
C VAL A 293 1.08 0.60 -11.30
N ALA A 294 2.24 1.11 -11.67
CA ALA A 294 2.73 1.10 -13.04
C ALA A 294 3.89 0.10 -13.23
N LEU A 295 3.97 -0.50 -14.42
CA LEU A 295 4.98 -1.48 -14.82
C LEU A 295 5.59 -1.10 -16.16
N THR A 296 6.92 -1.20 -16.24
CA THR A 296 7.68 -0.88 -17.46
C THR A 296 8.12 -2.13 -18.24
N GLY A 297 8.38 -1.93 -19.53
CA GLY A 297 8.83 -2.96 -20.47
C GLY A 297 7.68 -3.73 -21.11
N ASP A 298 7.99 -4.59 -22.08
CA ASP A 298 6.96 -5.34 -22.82
C ASP A 298 6.16 -6.28 -21.91
N LEU A 299 4.84 -6.34 -22.02
CA LEU A 299 4.07 -7.35 -21.27
C LEU A 299 4.52 -8.76 -21.67
N PRO A 300 4.84 -9.64 -20.70
CA PRO A 300 5.12 -11.03 -21.00
C PRO A 300 3.83 -11.77 -21.39
N ASP A 301 3.98 -12.97 -21.94
CA ASP A 301 2.85 -13.90 -22.06
C ASP A 301 2.21 -14.13 -20.68
N LEU A 302 0.93 -13.78 -20.55
CA LEU A 302 0.23 -13.73 -19.26
C LEU A 302 0.11 -15.12 -18.62
N ASP A 303 -0.15 -16.15 -19.43
CA ASP A 303 -0.25 -17.52 -18.93
C ASP A 303 1.10 -18.05 -18.45
N ALA A 304 2.19 -17.76 -19.18
CA ALA A 304 3.54 -18.08 -18.77
C ALA A 304 3.96 -17.30 -17.53
N TRP A 305 3.51 -16.05 -17.36
CA TRP A 305 3.73 -15.28 -16.14
C TRP A 305 3.03 -15.93 -14.95
N LYS A 306 1.72 -16.21 -15.06
CA LYS A 306 0.94 -16.86 -14.00
C LYS A 306 1.54 -18.21 -13.57
N LYS A 307 1.99 -19.03 -14.53
CA LYS A 307 2.63 -20.33 -14.26
C LYS A 307 3.94 -20.23 -13.47
N ARG A 308 4.62 -19.07 -13.49
CA ARG A 308 5.87 -18.84 -12.74
C ARG A 308 5.64 -18.15 -11.39
N LEU A 309 4.40 -17.80 -11.03
CA LEU A 309 4.11 -17.24 -9.72
C LEU A 309 4.12 -18.35 -8.65
N PRO A 310 4.68 -18.09 -7.45
CA PRO A 310 4.86 -19.11 -6.42
C PRO A 310 3.57 -19.50 -5.71
N VAL A 311 2.56 -18.62 -5.73
CA VAL A 311 1.24 -18.83 -5.12
C VAL A 311 0.14 -18.40 -6.09
N ARG A 312 -0.98 -19.10 -6.08
CA ARG A 312 -2.06 -18.94 -7.07
C ARG A 312 -2.77 -17.60 -6.94
N GLU A 313 -2.86 -17.09 -5.72
CA GLU A 313 -3.51 -15.83 -5.34
C GLU A 313 -2.90 -14.63 -6.08
N LEU A 314 -1.60 -14.68 -6.41
CA LEU A 314 -0.95 -13.62 -7.17
C LEU A 314 -1.37 -13.59 -8.65
N SER A 315 -1.94 -14.69 -9.17
CA SER A 315 -2.27 -14.80 -10.60
C SER A 315 -3.42 -13.88 -11.02
N SER A 316 -4.31 -13.49 -10.10
CA SER A 316 -5.41 -12.57 -10.38
C SER A 316 -4.90 -11.18 -10.77
N TYR A 317 -3.79 -10.71 -10.19
CA TYR A 317 -3.21 -9.41 -10.50
C TYR A 317 -2.66 -9.34 -11.92
N VAL A 318 -2.23 -10.47 -12.50
CA VAL A 318 -1.66 -10.51 -13.86
C VAL A 318 -2.67 -10.08 -14.92
N ASP A 319 -3.96 -10.35 -14.69
CA ASP A 319 -5.04 -10.01 -15.63
C ASP A 319 -5.49 -8.54 -15.57
N LEU A 320 -5.01 -7.78 -14.59
CA LEU A 320 -5.46 -6.41 -14.34
C LEU A 320 -4.60 -5.35 -15.05
N TRP A 321 -3.46 -5.73 -15.62
CA TRP A 321 -2.56 -4.81 -16.32
C TRP A 321 -3.17 -4.34 -17.64
N LYS A 322 -3.23 -3.02 -17.82
CA LYS A 322 -3.67 -2.36 -19.06
C LYS A 322 -2.56 -1.48 -19.62
N PRO A 323 -2.44 -1.34 -20.95
CA PRO A 323 -1.56 -0.33 -21.52
C PRO A 323 -1.92 1.06 -20.99
N TYR A 324 -0.92 1.87 -20.67
CA TYR A 324 -1.16 3.27 -20.34
C TYR A 324 -1.70 4.02 -21.56
N SER A 325 -2.79 4.76 -21.38
CA SER A 325 -3.40 5.62 -22.40
C SER A 325 -3.82 6.93 -21.76
N GLU A 326 -3.28 8.06 -22.25
CA GLU A 326 -3.65 9.40 -21.77
C GLU A 326 -5.16 9.68 -21.95
N ILE A 327 -5.80 9.05 -22.93
CA ILE A 327 -7.21 9.29 -23.28
C ILE A 327 -8.17 8.64 -22.27
N GLU A 328 -7.82 7.48 -21.70
CA GLU A 328 -8.69 6.78 -20.74
C GLU A 328 -8.66 7.41 -19.34
N MET A 329 -7.57 8.08 -18.97
CA MET A 329 -7.41 8.72 -17.65
C MET A 329 -8.23 10.01 -17.50
N LEU A 330 -8.47 10.75 -18.59
CA LEU A 330 -9.30 11.96 -18.57
C LEU A 330 -10.82 11.68 -18.49
N ALA A 331 -11.22 10.41 -18.63
CA ALA A 331 -12.63 9.98 -18.67
C ALA A 331 -13.11 9.32 -17.36
N SER A 332 -12.24 9.20 -16.35
CA SER A 332 -12.47 8.52 -15.06
C SER A 332 -12.37 9.47 -13.87
#